data_AF-A0A7R9KDV9-F1
#
_entry.id   AF-A0A7R9KDV9-F1
#
_cell.length_a   1.000
_cell.length_b   1.000
_cell.length_c   1.000
_cell.angle_alpha   90.00
_cell.angle_beta   90.00
_cell.angle_gamma   90.00
#
_symmetry.space_group_name_H-M   'P 1'
#
loop_
_entity.id
_entity.type
_entity.pdbx_description
1 polymer ?
#
loop_
_entity_poly.entity_id
_entity_poly.type
_entity_poly.pdbx_seq_one_letter_code
_entity_poly.pdbx_strand_id
1 'polypeptide(L)'
;MILNPNKAVPVVVDDGFVLWESRAIMQYLCNRYAPDSTLYPTDPKQRALVDRALNFDYGIAVHIGYFIGTKLIMNMEPAADKLAGLHASLKILDQLIGANRYLVGNQLTIADLSQLSLNAYLDIIGIDVTPYANYQRWLAGLRVELTYFNEINVIAPNDWHSLLDKLVNIRTDTPNHRPSSDPMNTTYSSNDIFNIYPYNIFYDVN
;
A
#
# COMPACT_ATOMS: atom_id res chain seq x y z
N MET A 1 8.76 6.03 22.27
CA MET A 1 9.86 6.00 21.27
C MET A 1 9.24 6.17 19.90
N ILE A 2 9.76 7.07 19.06
CA ILE A 2 9.29 7.21 17.68
C ILE A 2 9.92 6.07 16.87
N LEU A 3 9.11 5.09 16.44
CA LEU A 3 9.57 3.92 15.68
C LEU A 3 9.84 4.26 14.21
N ASN A 4 9.04 5.17 13.64
CA ASN A 4 9.24 5.72 12.30
C ASN A 4 9.24 7.25 12.37
N PRO A 5 10.34 7.94 12.01
CA PRO A 5 10.39 9.40 12.02
C PRO A 5 9.39 10.04 11.05
N ASN A 6 8.98 9.33 10.00
CA ASN A 6 7.91 9.76 9.08
C ASN A 6 6.51 9.65 9.71
N LYS A 7 6.41 9.11 10.94
CA LYS A 7 5.17 8.84 11.68
C LYS A 7 4.17 7.98 10.88
N ALA A 8 4.66 7.17 9.94
CA ALA A 8 3.85 6.41 8.99
C ALA A 8 3.83 4.89 9.25
N VAL A 9 2.71 4.28 8.92
CA VAL A 9 2.58 2.83 8.79
C VAL A 9 2.80 2.39 7.33
N PRO A 10 3.23 1.15 7.09
CA PRO A 10 3.56 0.09 8.06
C PRO A 10 4.96 0.24 8.69
N VAL A 11 5.11 -0.33 9.89
CA VAL A 11 6.39 -0.51 10.61
C VAL A 11 6.43 -1.94 11.14
N VAL A 12 7.56 -2.62 11.01
CA VAL A 12 7.85 -3.91 11.64
C VAL A 12 8.91 -3.74 12.70
N VAL A 13 8.74 -4.43 13.83
CA VAL A 13 9.75 -4.61 14.86
C VAL A 13 10.02 -6.11 14.99
N ASP A 14 11.20 -6.55 14.55
CA ASP A 14 11.63 -7.96 14.61
C ASP A 14 12.89 -8.06 15.49
N ASP A 15 12.78 -8.68 16.67
CA ASP A 15 13.89 -8.81 17.64
C ASP A 15 14.64 -7.49 17.94
N GLY A 16 13.90 -6.38 18.01
CA GLY A 16 14.46 -5.04 18.24
C GLY A 16 15.00 -4.33 17.00
N PHE A 17 15.02 -5.00 15.83
CA PHE A 17 15.24 -4.35 14.54
C PHE A 17 13.94 -3.67 14.09
N VAL A 18 14.02 -2.36 13.88
CA VAL A 18 12.87 -1.53 13.44
C VAL A 18 13.05 -1.21 11.95
N LEU A 19 12.02 -1.52 11.15
CA LEU A 19 12.00 -1.24 9.71
C LEU A 19 10.64 -0.66 9.31
N TRP A 20 10.68 0.38 8.49
CA TRP A 20 9.51 0.99 7.86
C TRP A 20 9.66 1.00 6.34
N GLU A 21 8.61 1.43 5.64
CA GLU A 21 8.37 1.26 4.20
C GLU A 21 7.88 -0.14 3.84
N SER A 22 6.63 -0.24 3.34
CA SER A 22 5.98 -1.51 3.01
C SER A 22 6.81 -2.39 2.09
N ARG A 23 7.43 -1.79 1.07
CA ARG A 23 8.27 -2.49 0.09
C ARG A 23 9.57 -3.01 0.70
N ALA A 24 10.19 -2.26 1.62
CA ALA A 24 11.39 -2.71 2.32
C ALA A 24 11.04 -3.83 3.31
N ILE A 25 9.91 -3.71 4.01
CA ILE A 25 9.39 -4.74 4.91
C ILE A 25 9.13 -6.05 4.15
N MET A 26 8.44 -6.01 3.01
CA MET A 26 8.20 -7.23 2.20
C MET A 26 9.51 -7.91 1.77
N GLN A 27 10.50 -7.13 1.31
CA GLN A 27 11.82 -7.66 0.95
C GLN A 27 12.53 -8.29 2.16
N TYR A 28 12.48 -7.63 3.32
CA TYR A 28 13.06 -8.12 4.57
C TYR A 28 12.43 -9.43 5.01
N LEU A 29 11.09 -9.50 5.05
CA LEU A 29 10.37 -10.70 5.48
C LEU A 29 10.67 -11.89 4.57
N CYS A 30 10.73 -11.69 3.24
CA CYS A 30 11.16 -12.74 2.32
C CYS A 30 12.61 -13.17 2.58
N ASN A 31 13.55 -12.24 2.66
CA ASN A 31 14.96 -12.59 2.87
C ASN A 31 15.21 -13.28 4.23
N ARG A 32 14.48 -12.90 5.28
CA ARG A 32 14.64 -13.38 6.67
C ARG A 32 13.97 -14.73 6.89
N TYR A 33 12.70 -14.86 6.48
CA TYR A 33 11.86 -15.99 6.86
C TYR A 33 11.53 -16.93 5.69
N ALA A 34 11.80 -16.53 4.46
CA ALA A 34 11.51 -17.31 3.27
C ALA A 34 12.58 -17.14 2.16
N PRO A 35 13.89 -17.31 2.47
CA PRO A 35 14.99 -16.98 1.55
C PRO A 35 14.97 -17.78 0.24
N ASP A 36 14.41 -18.99 0.26
CA ASP A 36 14.27 -19.87 -0.91
C ASP A 36 12.91 -19.71 -1.62
N SER A 37 12.09 -18.76 -1.16
CA SER A 37 10.78 -18.52 -1.75
C SER A 37 10.89 -17.85 -3.11
N THR A 38 9.98 -18.27 -3.99
CA THR A 38 9.80 -17.65 -5.30
C THR A 38 9.19 -16.25 -5.21
N LEU A 39 8.65 -15.86 -4.05
CA LEU A 39 8.07 -14.54 -3.82
C LEU A 39 9.08 -13.40 -3.98
N TYR A 40 10.35 -13.66 -3.68
CA TYR A 40 11.44 -12.72 -3.90
C TYR A 40 12.70 -13.48 -4.35
N PRO A 41 12.84 -13.78 -5.67
CA PRO A 41 13.86 -14.69 -6.19
C PRO A 41 15.28 -14.15 -5.98
N THR A 42 16.27 -15.02 -5.82
CA THR A 42 17.68 -14.63 -5.61
C THR A 42 18.47 -14.46 -6.92
N ASP A 43 17.98 -15.00 -8.04
CA ASP A 43 18.57 -14.75 -9.35
C ASP A 43 18.58 -13.24 -9.64
N PRO A 44 19.74 -12.63 -9.96
CA PRO A 44 19.85 -11.17 -10.10
C PRO A 44 18.93 -10.59 -11.16
N LYS A 45 18.67 -11.31 -12.26
CA LYS A 45 17.82 -10.80 -13.34
C LYS A 45 16.35 -10.85 -12.93
N GLN A 46 15.91 -11.96 -12.34
CA GLN A 46 14.53 -12.06 -11.83
C GLN A 46 14.28 -11.07 -10.69
N ARG A 47 15.24 -10.91 -9.77
CA ARG A 47 15.16 -9.93 -8.69
C ARG A 47 15.04 -8.51 -9.22
N ALA A 48 15.86 -8.13 -10.20
CA ALA A 48 15.79 -6.81 -10.82
C ALA A 48 14.43 -6.51 -11.47
N LEU A 49 13.73 -7.53 -11.99
CA LEU A 49 12.38 -7.35 -12.53
C LEU A 49 11.32 -7.13 -11.44
N VAL A 50 11.45 -7.83 -10.30
CA VAL A 50 10.61 -7.61 -9.11
C VAL A 50 10.87 -6.23 -8.52
N ASP A 51 12.13 -5.85 -8.34
CA ASP A 51 12.51 -4.53 -7.81
C ASP A 51 12.02 -3.41 -8.72
N ARG A 52 12.14 -3.56 -10.05
CA ARG A 52 11.58 -2.62 -11.02
C ARG A 52 10.07 -2.47 -10.85
N ALA A 53 9.33 -3.57 -10.68
CA ALA A 53 7.89 -3.53 -10.49
C ALA A 53 7.51 -2.85 -9.17
N LEU A 54 8.22 -3.13 -8.06
CA LEU A 54 8.02 -2.47 -6.77
C LEU A 54 8.28 -0.96 -6.85
N ASN A 55 9.33 -0.54 -7.55
CA ASN A 55 9.63 0.88 -7.74
C ASN A 55 8.61 1.57 -8.67
N PHE A 56 8.13 0.88 -9.70
CA PHE A 56 7.08 1.39 -10.58
C PHE A 56 5.76 1.59 -9.83
N ASP A 57 5.38 0.61 -9.01
CA ASP A 57 4.22 0.63 -8.12
C ASP A 57 4.24 1.83 -7.15
N TYR A 58 5.43 2.28 -6.70
CA TYR A 58 5.56 3.52 -5.91
C TYR A 58 5.09 4.76 -6.67
N GLY A 59 5.37 4.86 -7.98
CA GLY A 59 4.88 5.95 -8.81
C GLY A 59 3.36 5.99 -8.87
N ILE A 60 2.71 4.83 -9.00
CA ILE A 60 1.23 4.71 -8.96
C ILE A 60 0.70 5.15 -7.59
N ALA A 61 1.36 4.72 -6.51
CA ALA A 61 0.95 5.10 -5.17
C ALA A 61 1.02 6.61 -4.91
N VAL A 62 2.01 7.30 -5.47
CA VAL A 62 2.10 8.77 -5.41
C VAL A 62 0.90 9.42 -6.10
N HIS A 63 0.47 8.90 -7.25
CA HIS A 63 -0.77 9.34 -7.89
C HIS A 63 -1.98 9.11 -6.97
N ILE A 64 -2.15 7.90 -6.44
CA ILE A 64 -3.26 7.57 -5.55
C ILE A 64 -3.30 8.50 -4.33
N GLY A 65 -2.14 8.74 -3.69
CA GLY A 65 -2.02 9.64 -2.54
C GLY A 65 -2.44 11.08 -2.88
N TYR A 66 -2.09 11.59 -4.06
CA TYR A 66 -2.56 12.90 -4.53
C TYR A 66 -4.09 12.94 -4.65
N PHE A 67 -4.70 11.89 -5.21
CA PHE A 67 -6.15 11.80 -5.39
C PHE A 67 -6.89 11.70 -4.07
N ILE A 68 -6.42 10.89 -3.12
CA ILE A 68 -6.95 10.81 -1.76
C ILE A 68 -6.87 12.19 -1.08
N GLY A 69 -5.70 12.83 -1.14
CA GLY A 69 -5.46 14.18 -0.62
C GLY A 69 -6.45 15.20 -1.18
N THR A 70 -6.60 15.23 -2.50
CA THR A 70 -7.40 16.25 -3.20
C THR A 70 -8.89 15.99 -3.05
N LYS A 71 -9.34 14.77 -3.33
CA LYS A 71 -10.77 14.42 -3.38
C LYS A 71 -11.36 14.18 -2.00
N LEU A 72 -10.69 13.39 -1.15
CA LEU A 72 -11.28 12.93 0.12
C LEU A 72 -10.98 13.86 1.30
N ILE A 73 -9.82 14.52 1.30
CA ILE A 73 -9.40 15.38 2.42
C ILE A 73 -9.69 16.86 2.14
N MET A 74 -9.38 17.32 0.92
CA MET A 74 -9.60 18.72 0.53
C MET A 74 -10.99 18.97 -0.10
N ASN A 75 -11.73 17.91 -0.43
CA ASN A 75 -13.02 17.99 -1.13
C ASN A 75 -12.95 18.81 -2.43
N MET A 76 -11.87 18.60 -3.20
CA MET A 76 -11.57 19.25 -4.46
C MET A 76 -11.46 18.21 -5.59
N GLU A 77 -11.71 18.64 -6.82
CA GLU A 77 -11.47 17.78 -7.97
C GLU A 77 -9.98 17.76 -8.36
N PRO A 78 -9.39 16.57 -8.55
CA PRO A 78 -8.03 16.41 -9.08
C PRO A 78 -7.85 17.09 -10.44
N ALA A 79 -6.67 17.67 -10.67
CA ALA A 79 -6.34 18.28 -11.94
C ALA A 79 -6.30 17.24 -13.08
N ALA A 80 -6.76 17.63 -14.27
CA ALA A 80 -6.91 16.72 -15.41
C ALA A 80 -5.58 16.08 -15.86
N ASP A 81 -4.45 16.79 -15.73
CA ASP A 81 -3.12 16.27 -16.03
C ASP A 81 -2.69 15.16 -15.05
N LYS A 82 -3.11 15.24 -13.78
CA LYS A 82 -2.85 14.20 -12.77
C LYS A 82 -3.65 12.93 -13.04
N LEU A 83 -4.90 13.09 -13.51
CA LEU A 83 -5.73 11.97 -13.95
C LEU A 83 -5.12 11.28 -15.18
N ALA A 84 -4.71 12.07 -16.18
CA ALA A 84 -4.02 11.54 -17.35
C ALA A 84 -2.73 10.79 -16.98
N GLY A 85 -1.95 11.31 -16.02
CA GLY A 85 -0.74 10.65 -15.52
C GLY A 85 -1.00 9.32 -14.82
N LEU A 86 -2.05 9.22 -14.00
CA LEU A 86 -2.45 7.95 -13.38
C LEU A 86 -2.88 6.94 -14.45
N HIS A 87 -3.73 7.33 -15.39
CA HIS A 87 -4.14 6.45 -16.49
C HIS A 87 -2.97 6.02 -17.40
N ALA A 88 -1.98 6.88 -17.60
CA ALA A 88 -0.74 6.52 -18.31
C ALA A 88 0.05 5.45 -17.54
N SER A 89 0.15 5.58 -16.22
CA SER A 89 0.80 4.58 -15.36
C SER A 89 0.05 3.25 -15.36
N LEU A 90 -1.28 3.27 -15.27
CA LEU A 90 -2.11 2.06 -15.36
C LEU A 90 -2.00 1.38 -16.73
N LYS A 91 -1.88 2.15 -17.81
CA LYS A 91 -1.64 1.59 -19.15
C LYS A 91 -0.29 0.88 -19.24
N ILE A 92 0.75 1.44 -18.64
CA ILE A 92 2.06 0.77 -18.57
C ILE A 92 1.96 -0.48 -17.71
N LEU A 93 1.29 -0.41 -16.54
CA LEU A 93 1.06 -1.57 -15.68
C LEU A 93 0.38 -2.73 -16.45
N ASP A 94 -0.68 -2.42 -17.19
CA ASP A 94 -1.40 -3.38 -18.02
C ASP A 94 -0.48 -4.04 -19.06
N GLN A 95 0.39 -3.26 -19.70
CA GLN A 95 1.37 -3.77 -20.67
C GLN A 95 2.45 -4.65 -20.02
N LEU A 96 2.88 -4.30 -18.80
CA LEU A 96 3.87 -5.09 -18.04
C LEU A 96 3.30 -6.45 -17.62
N ILE A 97 2.04 -6.49 -17.22
CA ILE A 97 1.32 -7.75 -16.99
C ILE A 97 1.23 -8.51 -18.32
N GLY A 98 0.82 -7.84 -19.41
CA GLY A 98 0.86 -8.41 -20.76
C GLY A 98 0.15 -9.77 -20.84
N ALA A 99 0.81 -10.79 -21.38
CA ALA A 99 0.28 -12.16 -21.42
C ALA A 99 0.67 -13.01 -20.19
N ASN A 100 1.37 -12.44 -19.21
CA ASN A 100 1.85 -13.16 -18.04
C ASN A 100 0.69 -13.50 -17.09
N ARG A 101 0.91 -14.52 -16.26
CA ARG A 101 -0.01 -14.89 -15.18
C ARG A 101 0.04 -13.88 -14.03
N TYR A 102 1.24 -13.43 -13.69
CA TYR A 102 1.54 -12.47 -12.63
C TYR A 102 2.29 -11.26 -13.19
N LEU A 103 2.52 -10.24 -12.35
CA LEU A 103 3.15 -8.99 -12.75
C LEU A 103 4.58 -9.17 -13.26
N VAL A 104 5.29 -10.19 -12.74
CA VAL A 104 6.66 -10.54 -13.14
C VAL A 104 6.71 -11.97 -13.66
N GLY A 105 5.98 -12.23 -14.75
CA GLY A 105 6.00 -13.52 -15.43
C GLY A 105 5.03 -14.54 -14.84
N ASN A 106 5.49 -15.78 -14.69
CA ASN A 106 4.61 -16.91 -14.36
C ASN A 106 4.66 -17.34 -12.89
N GLN A 107 5.35 -16.59 -12.04
CA GLN A 107 5.40 -16.85 -10.59
C GLN A 107 4.88 -15.65 -9.81
N LEU A 108 4.12 -15.92 -8.74
CA LEU A 108 3.65 -14.91 -7.81
C LEU A 108 4.85 -14.31 -7.08
N THR A 109 4.88 -12.99 -6.96
CA THR A 109 5.96 -12.27 -6.25
C THR A 109 5.42 -11.21 -5.30
N ILE A 110 6.29 -10.66 -4.45
CA ILE A 110 5.94 -9.49 -3.63
C ILE A 110 5.53 -8.26 -4.47
N ALA A 111 5.88 -8.21 -5.75
CA ALA A 111 5.41 -7.15 -6.65
C ALA A 111 3.90 -7.24 -6.88
N ASP A 112 3.35 -8.45 -7.01
CA ASP A 112 1.91 -8.66 -7.13
C ASP A 112 1.17 -8.22 -5.86
N LEU A 113 1.69 -8.60 -4.69
CA LEU A 113 1.08 -8.24 -3.40
C LEU A 113 1.13 -6.73 -3.15
N SER A 114 2.25 -6.08 -3.49
CA SER A 114 2.39 -4.62 -3.43
C SER A 114 1.34 -3.93 -4.31
N GLN A 115 1.25 -4.34 -5.58
CA GLN A 115 0.32 -3.76 -6.53
C GLN A 115 -1.15 -4.04 -6.17
N LEU A 116 -1.43 -5.22 -5.63
CA LEU A 116 -2.77 -5.60 -5.17
C LEU A 116 -3.24 -4.69 -4.04
N SER A 117 -2.37 -4.33 -3.09
CA SER A 117 -2.71 -3.41 -2.01
C SER A 117 -3.15 -2.02 -2.50
N LEU A 118 -2.69 -1.58 -3.69
CA LEU A 118 -3.13 -0.33 -4.30
C LEU A 118 -4.50 -0.42 -4.97
N ASN A 119 -4.95 -1.63 -5.35
CA ASN A 119 -6.19 -1.82 -6.10
C ASN A 119 -7.41 -1.27 -5.33
N ALA A 120 -7.52 -1.58 -4.04
CA ALA A 120 -8.62 -1.12 -3.21
C ALA A 120 -8.75 0.42 -3.18
N TYR A 121 -7.63 1.15 -3.30
CA TYR A 121 -7.65 2.59 -3.35
C TYR A 121 -8.15 3.13 -4.70
N LEU A 122 -7.84 2.48 -5.82
CA LEU A 122 -8.34 2.90 -7.14
C LEU A 122 -9.87 2.93 -7.17
N ASP A 123 -10.52 1.95 -6.56
CA ASP A 123 -11.98 1.90 -6.41
C ASP A 123 -12.49 3.08 -5.56
N ILE A 124 -11.83 3.38 -4.44
CA ILE A 124 -12.19 4.50 -3.53
C ILE A 124 -12.08 5.85 -4.22
N ILE A 125 -11.01 6.08 -4.98
CA ILE A 125 -10.84 7.36 -5.69
C ILE A 125 -11.68 7.42 -6.97
N GLY A 126 -12.35 6.33 -7.34
CA GLY A 126 -13.30 6.25 -8.45
C GLY A 126 -12.63 6.16 -9.81
N ILE A 127 -11.49 5.46 -9.90
CA ILE A 127 -10.76 5.26 -11.14
C ILE A 127 -11.30 4.05 -11.88
N ASP A 128 -11.79 4.26 -13.11
CA ASP A 128 -12.24 3.18 -13.98
C ASP A 128 -11.03 2.41 -14.53
N VAL A 129 -10.93 1.15 -14.11
CA VAL A 129 -9.90 0.20 -14.56
C VAL A 129 -10.39 -0.79 -15.62
N THR A 130 -11.64 -0.66 -16.10
CA THR A 130 -12.20 -1.53 -17.14
C THR A 130 -11.44 -1.52 -18.48
N PRO A 131 -10.77 -0.42 -18.91
CA PRO A 131 -10.00 -0.42 -20.17
C PRO A 131 -8.73 -1.28 -20.14
N TYR A 132 -8.29 -1.75 -18.96
CA TYR A 132 -7.02 -2.45 -18.76
C TYR A 132 -7.24 -3.97 -18.66
N ALA A 133 -7.40 -4.63 -19.80
CA ALA A 133 -7.81 -6.04 -19.86
C ALA A 133 -6.83 -7.01 -19.19
N ASN A 134 -5.52 -6.75 -19.25
CA ASN A 134 -4.51 -7.60 -18.60
C ASN A 134 -4.54 -7.39 -17.09
N TYR A 135 -4.70 -6.15 -16.64
CA TYR A 135 -4.90 -5.82 -15.23
C TYR A 135 -6.16 -6.49 -14.67
N GLN A 136 -7.29 -6.41 -15.37
CA GLN A 136 -8.54 -7.07 -14.99
C GLN A 136 -8.37 -8.59 -14.86
N ARG A 137 -7.71 -9.22 -15.85
CA ARG A 137 -7.42 -10.67 -15.81
C ARG A 137 -6.55 -11.04 -14.62
N TRP A 138 -5.48 -10.28 -14.40
CA TRP A 138 -4.56 -10.48 -13.29
C TRP A 138 -5.27 -10.36 -11.94
N LEU A 139 -6.07 -9.32 -11.74
CA LEU A 139 -6.85 -9.10 -10.51
C LEU A 139 -7.84 -10.24 -10.26
N ALA A 140 -8.56 -10.68 -11.29
CA ALA A 140 -9.49 -11.80 -11.20
C ALA A 140 -8.77 -13.12 -10.85
N GLY A 141 -7.59 -13.35 -11.44
CA GLY A 141 -6.73 -14.50 -11.12
C GLY A 141 -6.30 -14.51 -9.66
N LEU A 142 -5.74 -13.40 -9.16
CA LEU A 142 -5.34 -13.26 -7.76
C LEU A 142 -6.50 -13.46 -6.79
N ARG A 143 -7.71 -13.00 -7.15
CA ARG A 143 -8.92 -13.17 -6.33
C ARG A 143 -9.29 -14.63 -6.11
N VAL A 144 -9.03 -15.48 -7.10
CA VAL A 144 -9.31 -16.92 -7.01
C VAL A 144 -8.18 -17.67 -6.31
N GLU A 145 -6.94 -17.27 -6.57
CA GLU A 145 -5.74 -18.01 -6.14
C GLU A 145 -5.31 -17.69 -4.71
N LEU A 146 -5.46 -16.46 -4.25
CA LEU A 146 -5.02 -16.03 -2.93
C LEU A 146 -6.14 -16.24 -1.91
N THR A 147 -5.96 -17.19 -0.99
CA THR A 147 -6.92 -17.43 0.11
C THR A 147 -7.10 -16.20 1.01
N TYR A 148 -6.07 -15.36 1.10
CA TYR A 148 -6.02 -14.11 1.84
C TYR A 148 -6.29 -12.87 0.96
N PHE A 149 -6.83 -13.03 -0.25
CA PHE A 149 -7.09 -11.91 -1.17
C PHE A 149 -7.90 -10.79 -0.52
N ASN A 150 -8.97 -11.17 0.21
CA ASN A 150 -9.81 -10.20 0.89
C ASN A 150 -9.03 -9.49 2.00
N GLU A 151 -8.21 -10.18 2.79
CA GLU A 151 -7.42 -9.56 3.85
C GLU A 151 -6.48 -8.47 3.32
N ILE A 152 -5.88 -8.68 2.13
CA ILE A 152 -5.03 -7.68 1.47
C ILE A 152 -5.84 -6.53 0.83
N ASN A 153 -7.06 -6.82 0.33
CA ASN A 153 -7.93 -5.83 -0.33
C ASN A 153 -9.02 -5.24 0.58
N VAL A 154 -9.01 -5.50 1.89
CA VAL A 154 -9.93 -4.87 2.82
C VAL A 154 -9.41 -3.47 3.13
N ILE A 155 -9.89 -2.50 2.38
CA ILE A 155 -10.27 -1.23 3.01
C ILE A 155 -11.70 -1.49 3.45
N ALA A 156 -11.93 -1.70 4.75
CA ALA A 156 -13.28 -1.93 5.24
C ALA A 156 -14.15 -0.75 4.76
N PRO A 157 -15.15 -0.98 3.88
CA PRO A 157 -15.94 0.10 3.29
C PRO A 157 -16.66 0.97 4.33
N ASN A 158 -16.74 0.48 5.57
CA ASN A 158 -17.45 1.10 6.68
C ASN A 158 -16.54 1.90 7.63
N ASP A 159 -15.21 1.78 7.54
CA ASP A 159 -14.31 2.45 8.50
C ASP A 159 -13.63 3.70 7.93
N TRP A 160 -13.69 3.95 6.62
CA TRP A 160 -13.04 5.15 6.07
C TRP A 160 -13.79 6.44 6.44
N HIS A 161 -15.13 6.43 6.52
CA HIS A 161 -15.89 7.55 7.06
C HIS A 161 -15.57 7.78 8.55
N SER A 162 -15.49 6.72 9.36
CA SER A 162 -15.08 6.75 10.77
C SER A 162 -13.65 7.28 10.94
N LEU A 163 -12.73 6.90 10.05
CA LEU A 163 -11.37 7.41 9.99
C LEU A 163 -11.33 8.89 9.59
N LEU A 164 -12.09 9.30 8.56
CA LEU A 164 -12.18 10.69 8.14
C LEU A 164 -12.83 11.57 9.21
N ASP A 165 -13.89 11.12 9.87
CA ASP A 165 -14.54 11.83 10.97
C ASP A 165 -13.57 12.03 12.14
N LYS A 166 -12.77 11.01 12.48
CA LYS A 166 -11.69 11.16 13.49
C LYS A 166 -10.66 12.19 13.05
N LEU A 167 -10.23 12.17 11.79
CA LEU A 167 -9.22 13.11 11.28
C LEU A 167 -9.74 14.55 11.15
N VAL A 168 -11.02 14.74 10.81
CA VAL A 168 -11.68 16.04 10.72
C VAL A 168 -11.94 16.63 12.11
N ASN A 169 -12.39 15.82 13.08
CA ASN A 169 -12.66 16.29 14.44
C ASN A 169 -11.38 16.59 15.24
N ILE A 170 -10.26 15.90 14.96
CA ILE A 170 -8.94 16.29 15.51
C ILE A 170 -8.55 17.72 15.06
N ARG A 171 -8.97 18.17 13.88
CA ARG A 171 -8.69 19.55 13.40
C ARG A 171 -9.53 20.61 14.11
N THR A 172 -10.73 20.28 14.57
CA THR A 172 -11.62 21.23 15.26
C THR A 172 -11.32 21.35 16.75
N ASP A 173 -10.70 20.33 17.35
CA ASP A 173 -10.46 20.23 18.79
C ASP A 173 -9.03 20.62 19.22
N THR A 174 -8.41 21.65 18.62
CA THR A 174 -7.16 22.22 19.15
C THR A 174 -7.38 23.48 20.01
N PRO A 175 -7.69 23.37 21.31
CA PRO A 175 -7.27 24.35 22.29
C PRO A 175 -5.81 24.12 22.68
N ASN A 176 -4.99 25.17 22.57
CA ASN A 176 -3.65 25.26 23.16
C ASN A 176 -3.62 24.69 24.58
N HIS A 177 -2.90 23.58 24.86
CA HIS A 177 -2.21 23.29 26.13
C HIS A 177 -1.35 22.00 26.06
N ARG A 178 -0.17 22.03 26.71
CA ARG A 178 0.72 20.89 27.10
C ARG A 178 0.48 20.56 28.59
N PRO A 179 1.02 19.47 29.23
CA PRO A 179 1.61 18.18 28.77
C PRO A 179 1.24 16.92 29.67
N SER A 180 1.97 15.80 29.45
CA SER A 180 2.30 14.62 30.34
C SER A 180 1.43 13.35 30.20
N SER A 181 1.88 12.10 30.40
CA SER A 181 3.18 11.40 30.33
C SER A 181 2.91 9.87 30.40
N ASP A 182 3.55 9.08 29.52
CA ASP A 182 3.66 7.60 29.49
C ASP A 182 2.45 6.76 29.00
N PRO A 183 2.65 5.88 27.99
CA PRO A 183 2.36 4.46 28.24
C PRO A 183 3.28 3.47 27.48
N MET A 184 4.23 2.87 28.19
CA MET A 184 4.83 1.57 27.87
C MET A 184 3.91 0.43 28.37
N ASN A 185 3.00 -0.10 27.54
CA ASN A 185 2.63 -1.53 27.51
C ASN A 185 1.52 -1.83 26.50
N THR A 186 1.87 -2.32 25.31
CA THR A 186 0.96 -3.17 24.52
C THR A 186 1.78 -4.16 23.69
N THR A 187 1.71 -5.44 24.06
CA THR A 187 2.22 -6.58 23.29
C THR A 187 1.27 -6.88 22.12
N TYR A 188 1.80 -6.94 20.90
CA TYR A 188 1.07 -7.35 19.69
C TYR A 188 1.29 -8.85 19.40
N SER A 189 0.27 -9.54 18.91
CA SER A 189 0.31 -10.97 18.61
C SER A 189 0.74 -11.21 17.16
N SER A 190 1.21 -12.42 16.85
CA SER A 190 1.71 -12.82 15.51
C SER A 190 0.70 -12.71 14.37
N ASN A 191 -0.59 -12.48 14.66
CA ASN A 191 -1.63 -12.28 13.65
C ASN A 191 -1.79 -10.81 13.23
N ASP A 192 -1.14 -9.86 13.91
CA ASP A 192 -1.25 -8.43 13.62
C ASP A 192 -0.33 -7.98 12.46
N ILE A 193 0.49 -8.90 11.93
CA ILE A 193 1.51 -8.66 10.90
C ILE A 193 0.88 -8.44 9.50
N PHE A 194 -0.37 -8.88 9.29
CA PHE A 194 -1.04 -8.81 7.99
C PHE A 194 -1.85 -7.53 7.74
N ASN A 195 -2.01 -6.66 8.74
CA ASN A 195 -2.61 -5.34 8.55
C ASN A 195 -1.57 -4.34 8.02
N ILE A 196 -1.04 -4.63 6.83
CA ILE A 196 -0.16 -3.74 6.08
C ILE A 196 -1.05 -2.69 5.41
N TYR A 197 -1.42 -1.64 6.15
CA TYR A 197 -2.08 -0.46 5.60
C TYR A 197 -1.00 0.50 5.06
N PRO A 198 -0.87 0.71 3.74
CA PRO A 198 0.03 1.73 3.22
C PRO A 198 -0.75 3.05 3.03
N TYR A 199 -0.10 4.15 3.39
CA TYR A 199 -0.46 5.56 3.22
C TYR A 199 -1.25 6.22 4.36
N ASN A 200 -0.46 6.83 5.25
CA ASN A 200 -0.89 7.91 6.12
C ASN A 200 -1.46 9.09 5.32
N ILE A 201 -2.60 9.56 5.80
CA ILE A 201 -3.02 10.94 5.70
C ILE A 201 -2.23 11.71 6.77
N PHE A 202 -1.34 12.61 6.36
CA PHE A 202 -0.54 13.46 7.23
C PHE A 202 -1.40 14.32 8.16
N TYR A 203 -1.05 14.46 9.45
CA TYR A 203 -0.85 15.74 10.16
C TYR A 203 -0.02 15.52 11.43
N ASP A 204 0.81 16.51 11.75
CA ASP A 204 1.76 16.56 12.86
C ASP A 204 1.03 16.77 14.20
N VAL A 205 1.31 15.91 15.18
CA VAL A 205 1.01 16.16 16.60
C VAL A 205 2.33 16.18 17.36
N ASN A 206 2.69 17.38 17.85
CA ASN A 206 3.63 17.64 18.93
C ASN A 206 2.84 18.25 20.10
#